data_AF-A0A1X7UFZ4-F1
#
_entry.id   AF-A0A1X7UFZ4-F1
#
_cell.length_a   1.000
_cell.length_b   1.000
_cell.length_c   1.000
_cell.angle_alpha   90.00
_cell.angle_beta   90.00
_cell.angle_gamma   90.00
#
_symmetry.space_group_name_H-M   'P 1'
#
loop_
_entity.id
_entity.type
_entity.pdbx_description
1 polymer ?
#
loop_
_entity_poly.entity_id
_entity_poly.type
_entity_poly.pdbx_seq_one_letter_code
_entity_poly.pdbx_strand_id
1 'polypeptide(L)'
;MFYHLISCTVPLYWQVDELSRTSESGSLSCREFEQYLWVSHYLATRSACSRVPQLYGIVAKISVSLLRHTDVIPADRAFYQAGMYCKAVGLESMAFIFYNRFLDLSEVSIAKSIAMLILLLIFQCQAIEEGSLDMIDNSDFVDTDIPFEVPLPEQPFMTEDKQEEIKEWVLALSMDRQVEQTLPLDDERQTYVASLTSPHTGVTSLPCIVTGPALRYMYIYLWPNIL
;
A
#
# COMPACT_ATOMS: atom_id res chain seq x y z
N MET A 1 4.54 -16.85 -11.51
CA MET A 1 4.56 -15.66 -10.62
C MET A 1 5.48 -15.84 -9.41
N PHE A 2 5.35 -16.92 -8.62
CA PHE A 2 6.23 -17.20 -7.46
C PHE A 2 7.73 -17.27 -7.78
N TYR A 3 8.07 -18.07 -8.78
CA TYR A 3 9.45 -18.24 -9.24
C TYR A 3 10.05 -16.94 -9.78
N HIS A 4 9.25 -16.05 -10.38
CA HIS A 4 9.73 -14.75 -10.84
C HIS A 4 10.06 -13.81 -9.69
N LEU A 5 9.28 -13.81 -8.61
CA LEU A 5 9.54 -12.94 -7.44
C LEU A 5 10.78 -13.38 -6.67
N ILE A 6 10.95 -14.68 -6.43
CA ILE A 6 12.18 -15.25 -5.81
C ILE A 6 13.41 -14.97 -6.70
N SER A 7 13.24 -15.06 -8.03
CA SER A 7 14.31 -14.77 -8.99
C SER A 7 14.77 -13.30 -8.97
N CYS A 8 13.95 -12.37 -8.48
CA CYS A 8 14.33 -10.96 -8.36
C CYS A 8 14.93 -10.62 -6.99
N THR A 9 14.48 -11.28 -5.91
CA THR A 9 14.97 -11.00 -4.55
C THR A 9 16.45 -11.37 -4.36
N VAL A 10 16.89 -12.50 -4.93
CA VAL A 10 18.28 -12.97 -4.76
C VAL A 10 19.30 -12.05 -5.46
N PRO A 11 19.11 -11.63 -6.72
CA PRO A 11 19.99 -10.64 -7.36
C PRO A 11 19.98 -9.28 -6.66
N LEU A 12 18.82 -8.78 -6.22
CA LEU A 12 18.73 -7.50 -5.50
C LEU A 12 19.50 -7.55 -4.17
N TYR A 13 19.41 -8.66 -3.44
CA TYR A 13 20.19 -8.83 -2.21
C TYR A 13 21.69 -8.78 -2.48
N TRP A 14 22.16 -9.47 -3.52
CA TRP A 14 23.58 -9.45 -3.90
C TRP A 14 24.06 -8.04 -4.28
N GLN A 15 23.22 -7.28 -4.97
CA GLN A 15 23.53 -5.92 -5.38
C GLN A 15 23.59 -4.95 -4.19
N VAL A 16 22.69 -5.10 -3.22
CA VAL A 16 22.73 -4.34 -1.95
C VAL A 16 23.97 -4.72 -1.13
N ASP A 17 24.30 -6.01 -1.01
CA ASP A 17 25.50 -6.46 -0.29
C ASP A 17 26.77 -5.87 -0.91
N GLU A 18 26.90 -5.92 -2.24
CA GLU A 18 28.04 -5.35 -2.94
C GLU A 18 28.13 -3.82 -2.75
N LEU A 19 27.02 -3.08 -2.90
CA LEU A 19 26.99 -1.64 -2.69
C LEU A 19 27.31 -1.25 -1.25
N SER A 20 26.91 -2.06 -0.27
CA SER A 20 27.23 -1.84 1.15
C SER A 20 28.72 -2.04 1.47
N ARG A 21 29.43 -2.81 0.64
CA ARG A 21 30.85 -3.15 0.80
C ARG A 21 31.78 -2.22 0.03
N THR A 22 31.26 -1.42 -0.90
CA THR A 22 32.02 -0.39 -1.61
C THR A 22 31.98 0.97 -0.89
N SER A 23 32.78 1.93 -1.35
CA SER A 23 32.78 3.32 -0.84
C SER A 23 31.48 4.10 -1.10
N GLU A 24 30.48 3.47 -1.72
CA GLU A 24 29.13 4.01 -1.96
C GLU A 24 28.13 3.62 -0.87
N SER A 25 28.59 3.08 0.27
CA SER A 25 27.77 2.75 1.42
C SER A 25 26.91 3.96 1.85
N GLY A 26 25.58 3.82 1.75
CA GLY A 26 24.63 4.89 2.09
C GLY A 26 24.39 5.94 1.01
N SER A 27 24.86 5.72 -0.22
CA SER A 27 24.48 6.50 -1.41
C SER A 27 22.97 6.45 -1.65
N LEU A 28 22.44 7.41 -2.44
CA LEU A 28 21.03 7.41 -2.85
C LEU A 28 20.65 6.10 -3.54
N SER A 29 21.50 5.63 -4.46
CA SER A 29 21.28 4.36 -5.15
C SER A 29 21.24 3.17 -4.20
N CYS A 30 22.11 3.11 -3.19
CA CYS A 30 22.07 2.06 -2.18
C CYS A 30 20.71 2.01 -1.46
N ARG A 31 20.15 3.17 -1.09
CA ARG A 31 18.84 3.27 -0.43
C ARG A 31 17.68 2.86 -1.34
N GLU A 32 17.73 3.22 -2.62
CA GLU A 32 16.73 2.79 -3.60
C GLU A 32 16.74 1.27 -3.78
N PHE A 33 17.93 0.66 -3.90
CA PHE A 33 18.05 -0.80 -3.98
C PHE A 33 17.60 -1.50 -2.70
N GLU A 34 17.86 -0.94 -1.53
CA GLU A 34 17.33 -1.43 -0.25
C GLU A 34 15.79 -1.38 -0.23
N GLN A 35 15.18 -0.29 -0.70
CA GLN A 35 13.72 -0.18 -0.83
C GLN A 35 13.17 -1.23 -1.80
N TYR A 36 13.79 -1.43 -2.97
CA TYR A 36 13.39 -2.44 -3.92
C TYR A 36 13.52 -3.86 -3.37
N LEU A 37 14.55 -4.12 -2.56
CA LEU A 37 14.73 -5.38 -1.87
C LEU A 37 13.59 -5.64 -0.87
N TRP A 38 13.22 -4.64 -0.06
CA TRP A 38 12.10 -4.74 0.87
C TRP A 38 10.77 -4.99 0.16
N VAL A 39 10.47 -4.21 -0.89
CA VAL A 39 9.26 -4.37 -1.70
C VAL A 39 9.19 -5.77 -2.32
N SER A 40 10.29 -6.23 -2.93
CA SER A 40 10.37 -7.55 -3.56
C SER A 40 10.16 -8.66 -2.54
N HIS A 41 10.77 -8.56 -1.37
CA HIS A 41 10.62 -9.51 -0.27
C HIS A 41 9.17 -9.58 0.22
N TYR A 42 8.52 -8.44 0.45
CA TYR A 42 7.12 -8.40 0.88
C TYR A 42 6.17 -8.94 -0.19
N LEU A 43 6.39 -8.62 -1.47
CA LEU A 43 5.58 -9.17 -2.56
C LEU A 43 5.72 -10.69 -2.67
N ALA A 44 6.94 -11.22 -2.55
CA ALA A 44 7.21 -12.66 -2.55
C ALA A 44 6.53 -13.34 -1.35
N THR A 45 6.72 -12.81 -0.14
CA THR A 45 6.15 -13.35 1.10
C THR A 45 4.63 -13.32 1.06
N ARG A 46 4.03 -12.21 0.63
CA ARG A 46 2.59 -12.06 0.46
C ARG A 46 2.03 -13.11 -0.48
N SER A 47 2.69 -13.33 -1.62
CA SER A 47 2.25 -14.34 -2.57
C SER A 47 2.25 -15.73 -1.93
N ALA A 48 3.24 -16.05 -1.07
CA ALA A 48 3.38 -17.38 -0.45
C ALA A 48 2.23 -17.62 0.50
N CYS A 49 2.06 -16.64 1.38
CA CYS A 49 1.06 -16.70 2.44
C CYS A 49 -0.37 -16.61 1.88
N SER A 50 -0.60 -15.90 0.76
CA SER A 50 -1.94 -15.76 0.18
C SER A 50 -2.55 -17.06 -0.35
N ARG A 51 -1.75 -18.14 -0.45
CA ARG A 51 -2.24 -19.47 -0.85
C ARG A 51 -2.87 -20.24 0.30
N VAL A 52 -2.68 -19.78 1.53
CA VAL A 52 -3.09 -20.46 2.76
C VAL A 52 -4.06 -19.52 3.51
N PRO A 53 -5.37 -19.81 3.55
CA PRO A 53 -6.36 -18.94 4.18
C PRO A 53 -6.06 -18.59 5.64
N GLN A 54 -5.46 -19.53 6.39
CA GLN A 54 -5.06 -19.32 7.79
C GLN A 54 -4.01 -18.20 7.95
N LEU A 55 -3.27 -17.86 6.89
CA LEU A 55 -2.24 -16.83 6.91
C LEU A 55 -2.76 -15.46 6.42
N TYR A 56 -4.06 -15.31 6.15
CA TYR A 56 -4.62 -14.05 5.63
C TYR A 56 -4.37 -12.87 6.57
N GLY A 57 -4.31 -13.09 7.89
CA GLY A 57 -3.92 -12.05 8.85
C GLY A 57 -2.51 -11.50 8.61
N ILE A 58 -1.56 -12.35 8.18
CA ILE A 58 -0.20 -11.92 7.81
C ILE A 58 -0.23 -11.21 6.46
N VAL A 59 -0.97 -11.77 5.49
CA VAL A 59 -1.11 -11.20 4.14
C VAL A 59 -1.72 -9.80 4.16
N ALA A 60 -2.70 -9.56 5.04
CA ALA A 60 -3.28 -8.25 5.27
C ALA A 60 -2.22 -7.27 5.79
N LYS A 61 -1.47 -7.63 6.84
CA LYS A 61 -0.39 -6.78 7.39
C LYS A 61 0.69 -6.44 6.36
N ILE A 62 1.10 -7.42 5.54
CA ILE A 62 2.05 -7.19 4.45
C ILE A 62 1.44 -6.26 3.39
N SER A 63 0.17 -6.45 3.04
CA SER A 63 -0.49 -5.61 2.02
C SER A 63 -0.65 -4.17 2.47
N VAL A 64 -1.00 -3.95 3.74
CA VAL A 64 -1.01 -2.61 4.35
C VAL A 64 0.40 -2.00 4.36
N SER A 65 1.42 -2.82 4.64
CA SER A 65 2.80 -2.34 4.65
C SER A 65 3.34 -1.94 3.29
N LEU A 66 2.88 -2.62 2.24
CA LEU A 66 3.22 -2.26 0.86
C LEU A 66 2.66 -0.90 0.45
N LEU A 67 1.65 -0.36 1.15
CA LEU A 67 1.14 1.00 0.89
C LEU A 67 2.17 2.10 1.13
N ARG A 68 3.21 1.84 1.95
CA ARG A 68 4.33 2.79 2.14
C ARG A 68 5.26 2.90 0.94
N HIS A 69 5.16 1.94 0.02
CA HIS A 69 6.03 1.83 -1.14
C HIS A 69 5.29 2.09 -2.45
N THR A 70 4.18 2.83 -2.39
CA THR A 70 3.35 3.20 -3.55
C THR A 70 4.00 4.22 -4.48
N ASP A 71 5.16 4.75 -4.09
CA ASP A 71 6.10 5.46 -4.96
C ASP A 71 6.80 4.50 -5.95
N VAL A 72 6.97 3.23 -5.57
CA VAL A 72 7.62 2.19 -6.38
C VAL A 72 6.61 1.24 -7.03
N ILE A 73 5.52 0.90 -6.33
CA ILE A 73 4.48 -0.01 -6.84
C ILE A 73 3.23 0.76 -7.26
N PRO A 74 2.45 0.26 -8.24
CA PRO A 74 1.20 0.90 -8.64
C PRO A 74 0.25 1.08 -7.45
N ALA A 75 -0.08 2.33 -7.14
CA ALA A 75 -0.83 2.69 -5.94
C ALA A 75 -2.24 2.10 -5.95
N ASP A 76 -2.95 2.22 -7.08
CA ASP A 76 -4.30 1.67 -7.27
C ASP A 76 -4.36 0.16 -6.93
N ARG A 77 -3.44 -0.62 -7.47
CA ARG A 77 -3.33 -2.05 -7.18
C ARG A 77 -3.01 -2.32 -5.72
N ALA A 78 -2.12 -1.53 -5.12
CA ALA A 78 -1.73 -1.69 -3.73
C ALA A 78 -2.91 -1.44 -2.78
N PHE A 79 -3.64 -0.33 -2.96
CA PHE A 79 -4.83 0.03 -2.18
C PHE A 79 -5.95 -0.99 -2.34
N TYR A 80 -6.24 -1.44 -3.56
CA TYR A 80 -7.22 -2.51 -3.78
C TYR A 80 -6.86 -3.79 -3.02
N GLN A 81 -5.62 -4.25 -3.13
CA GLN A 81 -5.18 -5.48 -2.47
C GLN A 81 -5.18 -5.35 -0.95
N ALA A 82 -4.78 -4.19 -0.41
CA ALA A 82 -4.87 -3.91 1.01
C ALA A 82 -6.33 -3.95 1.50
N GLY A 83 -7.24 -3.28 0.81
CA GLY A 83 -8.68 -3.31 1.11
C GLY A 83 -9.27 -4.72 1.08
N MET A 84 -8.92 -5.50 0.06
CA MET A 84 -9.39 -6.89 -0.10
C MET A 84 -8.95 -7.79 1.06
N TYR A 85 -7.67 -7.77 1.43
CA TYR A 85 -7.19 -8.62 2.52
C TYR A 85 -7.64 -8.11 3.90
N CYS A 86 -7.77 -6.80 4.12
CA CYS A 86 -8.35 -6.25 5.34
C CYS A 86 -9.81 -6.67 5.51
N LYS A 87 -10.62 -6.56 4.44
CA LYS A 87 -12.02 -7.04 4.44
C LYS A 87 -12.09 -8.53 4.75
N ALA A 88 -11.22 -9.34 4.14
CA ALA A 88 -11.20 -10.80 4.35
C ALA A 88 -10.87 -11.22 5.79
N VAL A 89 -10.22 -10.38 6.58
CA VAL A 89 -9.87 -10.66 7.99
C VAL A 89 -10.72 -9.85 8.98
N GLY A 90 -11.76 -9.16 8.52
CA GLY A 90 -12.68 -8.38 9.36
C GLY A 90 -12.16 -7.02 9.83
N LEU A 91 -11.10 -6.48 9.20
CA LEU A 91 -10.61 -5.12 9.46
C LEU A 91 -11.36 -4.12 8.58
N GLU A 92 -12.67 -3.97 8.83
CA GLU A 92 -13.58 -3.23 7.95
C GLU A 92 -13.25 -1.73 7.86
N SER A 93 -12.90 -1.08 8.97
CA SER A 93 -12.47 0.33 8.99
C SER A 93 -11.29 0.60 8.06
N MET A 94 -10.25 -0.24 8.13
CA MET A 94 -9.09 -0.14 7.22
C MET A 94 -9.49 -0.44 5.78
N ALA A 95 -10.30 -1.47 5.57
CA ALA A 95 -10.74 -1.85 4.24
C ALA A 95 -11.56 -0.75 3.56
N PHE A 96 -12.43 -0.08 4.31
CA PHE A 96 -13.20 1.07 3.88
C PHE A 96 -12.28 2.19 3.37
N ILE A 97 -11.32 2.62 4.16
CA ILE A 97 -10.40 3.71 3.79
C ILE A 97 -9.56 3.35 2.57
N PHE A 98 -9.02 2.13 2.51
CA PHE A 98 -8.22 1.72 1.36
C PHE A 98 -9.05 1.56 0.08
N TYR A 99 -10.31 1.14 0.17
CA TYR A 99 -11.16 1.08 -1.00
C TYR A 99 -11.62 2.44 -1.48
N ASN A 100 -11.93 3.38 -0.59
CA ASN A 100 -12.20 4.78 -1.00
C ASN A 100 -11.01 5.33 -1.77
N ARG A 101 -9.79 5.20 -1.22
CA ARG A 101 -8.58 5.65 -1.92
C ARG A 101 -8.35 4.92 -3.26
N PHE A 102 -8.64 3.63 -3.34
CA PHE A 102 -8.59 2.90 -4.61
C PHE A 102 -9.57 3.44 -5.65
N LEU A 103 -10.80 3.77 -5.25
CA LEU A 103 -11.82 4.34 -6.13
C LEU A 103 -11.38 5.71 -6.65
N ASP A 104 -10.87 6.58 -5.78
CA ASP A 104 -10.35 7.89 -6.19
C ASP A 104 -9.21 7.76 -7.22
N LEU A 105 -8.25 6.88 -6.96
CA LEU A 105 -7.14 6.62 -7.88
C LEU A 105 -7.62 6.02 -9.21
N SER A 106 -8.66 5.17 -9.17
CA SER A 106 -9.25 4.58 -10.38
C SER A 106 -9.96 5.64 -11.22
N GLU A 107 -10.70 6.55 -10.59
CA GLU A 107 -11.40 7.64 -11.29
C GLU A 107 -10.41 8.61 -11.94
N VAL A 108 -9.33 8.99 -11.25
CA VAL A 108 -8.26 9.82 -11.82
C VAL A 108 -7.52 9.09 -12.95
N SER A 109 -7.29 7.79 -12.81
CA SER A 109 -6.68 6.98 -13.88
C SER A 109 -7.55 6.96 -15.14
N ILE A 110 -8.86 6.72 -15.00
CA ILE A 110 -9.82 6.74 -16.10
C ILE A 110 -9.82 8.12 -16.76
N ALA A 111 -9.90 9.20 -15.98
CA ALA A 111 -9.85 10.56 -16.50
C ALA A 111 -8.55 10.84 -17.27
N LYS A 112 -7.40 10.37 -16.77
CA LYS A 112 -6.10 10.46 -17.44
C LYS A 112 -6.08 9.68 -18.75
N SER A 113 -6.58 8.44 -18.77
CA SER A 113 -6.66 7.63 -19.99
C SER A 113 -7.58 8.28 -21.04
N ILE A 114 -8.74 8.82 -20.63
CA ILE A 114 -9.68 9.53 -21.52
C ILE A 114 -9.05 10.82 -22.04
N ALA A 115 -8.43 11.63 -21.17
CA ALA A 115 -7.76 12.86 -21.57
C ALA A 115 -6.62 12.59 -22.55
N MET A 116 -5.83 11.53 -22.32
CA MET A 116 -4.78 11.10 -23.24
C MET A 116 -5.35 10.68 -24.61
N LEU A 117 -6.47 9.95 -24.64
CA LEU A 117 -7.17 9.59 -25.88
C LEU A 117 -7.72 10.81 -26.63
N ILE A 118 -8.32 11.77 -25.91
CA ILE A 118 -8.84 13.02 -26.49
C ILE A 118 -7.69 13.87 -27.03
N LEU A 119 -6.59 14.02 -26.27
CA LEU A 119 -5.39 14.76 -26.70
C LEU A 119 -4.70 14.12 -27.92
N LEU A 120 -4.70 12.79 -28.01
CA LEU A 120 -4.19 12.08 -29.20
C LEU A 120 -5.05 12.32 -30.45
N LEU A 121 -6.34 12.65 -30.29
CA LEU A 121 -7.24 12.96 -31.40
C LEU A 121 -7.30 14.46 -31.75
N ILE A 122 -7.04 15.35 -30.78
CA ILE A 122 -7.07 16.81 -30.96
C ILE A 122 -5.64 17.33 -30.85
N PHE A 123 -4.86 17.17 -31.93
CA PHE A 123 -3.50 17.71 -32.01
C PHE A 123 -3.52 19.23 -31.73
N GLN A 124 -2.68 19.66 -30.79
CA GLN A 124 -2.56 21.00 -30.17
C GLN A 124 -3.43 21.25 -28.94
N CYS A 125 -2.93 20.86 -27.77
CA CYS A 125 -2.99 21.72 -26.58
C CYS A 125 -1.72 21.52 -25.76
N GLN A 126 -1.14 22.63 -25.32
CA GLN A 126 0.00 22.67 -24.40
C GLN A 126 -0.27 21.77 -23.20
N ALA A 127 0.78 21.01 -22.83
CA ALA A 127 0.98 20.33 -21.57
C ALA A 127 -0.18 20.52 -20.59
N ILE A 128 -1.06 19.52 -20.52
CA ILE A 128 -1.86 19.35 -19.32
C ILE A 128 -0.83 19.16 -18.22
N GLU A 129 -0.71 20.17 -17.34
CA GLU A 129 -0.06 20.00 -16.04
C GLU A 129 -0.58 18.70 -15.47
N GLU A 130 0.35 17.78 -15.20
CA GLU A 130 0.10 16.47 -14.59
C GLU A 130 -1.09 16.59 -13.66
N GLY A 131 -2.22 15.95 -14.00
CA GLY A 131 -3.45 16.05 -13.22
C GLY A 131 -3.10 15.83 -11.76
N SER A 132 -3.11 16.91 -10.98
CA SER A 132 -2.47 16.89 -9.68
C SER A 132 -3.34 16.08 -8.73
N LEU A 133 -2.68 15.36 -7.83
CA LEU A 133 -3.35 14.63 -6.75
C LEU A 133 -4.08 15.57 -5.77
N ASP A 134 -4.01 16.88 -5.99
CA ASP A 134 -4.68 17.93 -5.21
C ASP A 134 -6.21 17.82 -5.24
N MET A 135 -6.78 17.12 -6.22
CA MET A 135 -8.22 16.86 -6.28
C MET A 135 -8.66 15.69 -5.38
N ILE A 136 -7.73 14.85 -4.90
CA ILE A 136 -8.04 13.73 -4.02
C ILE A 136 -7.86 14.17 -2.56
N ASP A 137 -8.88 13.93 -1.73
CA ASP A 137 -8.75 14.16 -0.30
C ASP A 137 -7.72 13.19 0.31
N ASN A 138 -6.81 13.74 1.11
CA ASN A 138 -5.75 13.00 1.79
C ASN A 138 -5.91 13.04 3.32
N SER A 139 -7.01 13.61 3.82
CA SER A 139 -7.31 13.78 5.24
C SER A 139 -7.21 12.48 6.04
N ASP A 140 -7.66 11.36 5.46
CA ASP A 140 -7.62 10.02 6.07
C ASP A 140 -6.21 9.48 6.33
N PHE A 141 -5.20 10.02 5.64
CA PHE A 141 -3.81 9.54 5.70
C PHE A 141 -2.87 10.55 6.40
N VAL A 142 -3.41 11.65 6.94
CA VAL A 142 -2.66 12.58 7.78
C VAL A 142 -2.10 11.82 8.99
N ASP A 143 -0.86 12.13 9.38
CA ASP A 143 -0.14 11.44 10.47
C ASP A 143 0.17 9.94 10.22
N THR A 144 0.14 9.50 8.96
CA THR A 144 0.60 8.17 8.53
C THR A 144 1.94 8.25 7.77
N ASP A 145 2.56 7.10 7.53
CA ASP A 145 3.75 6.96 6.69
C ASP A 145 3.42 6.50 5.25
N ILE A 146 2.16 6.64 4.83
CA ILE A 146 1.70 6.35 3.47
C ILE A 146 1.92 7.60 2.59
N PRO A 147 2.62 7.49 1.45
CA PRO A 147 2.85 8.63 0.55
C PRO A 147 1.54 9.23 0.01
N PHE A 148 1.41 10.55 0.06
CA PHE A 148 0.31 11.29 -0.57
C PHE A 148 0.49 11.41 -2.08
N GLU A 149 1.71 11.77 -2.49
CA GLU A 149 2.11 11.90 -3.88
C GLU A 149 2.57 10.54 -4.41
N VAL A 150 1.77 9.95 -5.30
CA VAL A 150 2.03 8.65 -5.91
C VAL A 150 1.93 8.74 -7.44
N PRO A 151 2.76 8.00 -8.18
CA PRO A 151 2.67 7.98 -9.64
C PRO A 151 1.28 7.47 -10.07
N LEU A 152 0.56 8.32 -10.82
CA LEU A 152 -0.76 7.98 -11.32
C LEU A 152 -0.69 6.87 -12.39
N PRO A 153 -1.47 5.79 -12.26
CA PRO A 153 -1.47 4.69 -13.21
C PRO A 153 -2.01 5.13 -14.57
N GLU A 154 -1.39 4.60 -15.64
CA GLU A 154 -1.77 4.92 -17.03
C GLU A 154 -3.10 4.30 -17.46
N GLN A 155 -3.46 3.17 -16.85
CA GLN A 155 -4.67 2.41 -17.10
C GLN A 155 -5.23 1.91 -15.77
N PRO A 156 -6.57 1.84 -15.62
CA PRO A 156 -7.18 1.35 -14.39
C PRO A 156 -6.83 -0.13 -14.15
N PHE A 157 -6.47 -0.48 -12.91
CA PHE A 157 -6.11 -1.85 -12.56
C PHE A 157 -7.26 -2.87 -12.72
N MET A 158 -8.52 -2.44 -12.51
CA MET A 158 -9.71 -3.32 -12.53
C MET A 158 -10.77 -2.87 -13.54
N THR A 159 -11.60 -3.82 -13.98
CA THR A 159 -12.78 -3.56 -14.83
C THR A 159 -13.85 -2.76 -14.08
N GLU A 160 -14.72 -2.09 -14.84
CA GLU A 160 -15.82 -1.29 -14.33
C GLU A 160 -16.75 -2.09 -13.38
N ASP A 161 -17.13 -3.31 -13.76
CA ASP A 161 -17.97 -4.20 -12.92
C ASP A 161 -17.38 -4.41 -11.50
N LYS A 162 -16.05 -4.55 -11.41
CA LYS A 162 -15.38 -4.77 -10.13
C LYS A 162 -15.24 -3.49 -9.33
N GLN A 163 -15.12 -2.35 -10.00
CA GLN A 163 -15.17 -1.05 -9.35
C GLN A 163 -16.58 -0.79 -8.80
N GLU A 164 -17.63 -1.13 -9.55
CA GLU A 164 -19.02 -1.00 -9.11
C GLU A 164 -19.32 -1.86 -7.87
N GLU A 165 -18.87 -3.13 -7.84
CA GLU A 165 -19.00 -4.00 -6.66
C GLU A 165 -18.35 -3.36 -5.40
N ILE A 166 -17.20 -2.72 -5.56
CA ILE A 166 -16.51 -2.04 -4.45
C ILE A 166 -17.24 -0.76 -4.06
N LYS A 167 -17.73 0.01 -5.03
CA LYS A 167 -18.56 1.20 -4.80
C LYS A 167 -19.80 0.85 -3.99
N GLU A 168 -20.52 -0.20 -4.38
CA GLU A 168 -21.69 -0.69 -3.65
C GLU A 168 -21.34 -1.08 -2.20
N TRP A 169 -20.23 -1.79 -2.01
CA TRP A 169 -19.79 -2.20 -0.68
C TRP A 169 -19.40 -1.01 0.21
N VAL A 170 -18.64 -0.06 -0.35
CA VAL A 170 -18.26 1.18 0.35
C VAL A 170 -19.51 1.97 0.73
N LEU A 171 -20.45 2.17 -0.20
CA LEU A 171 -21.70 2.88 0.06
C LEU A 171 -22.54 2.19 1.14
N ALA A 172 -22.62 0.86 1.12
CA ALA A 172 -23.32 0.08 2.14
C ALA A 172 -22.70 0.29 3.53
N LEU A 173 -21.36 0.28 3.63
CA LEU A 173 -20.66 0.53 4.88
C LEU A 173 -20.74 1.99 5.33
N SER A 174 -20.74 2.97 4.42
CA SER A 174 -20.91 4.38 4.78
C SER A 174 -22.25 4.64 5.49
N MET A 175 -23.27 3.85 5.17
CA MET A 175 -24.59 3.92 5.80
C MET A 175 -24.66 3.19 7.14
N ASP A 176 -23.69 2.31 7.43
CA ASP A 176 -23.58 1.61 8.70
C ASP A 176 -22.86 2.48 9.74
N ARG A 177 -23.58 2.84 10.80
CA ARG A 177 -23.06 3.69 11.88
C ARG A 177 -22.20 2.91 12.89
N GLN A 178 -22.10 1.59 12.77
CA GLN A 178 -21.33 0.77 13.70
C GLN A 178 -19.85 0.66 13.34
N VAL A 179 -19.46 1.00 12.11
CA VAL A 179 -18.07 0.93 11.65
C VAL A 179 -17.44 2.32 11.73
N GLU A 180 -16.36 2.43 12.50
CA GLU A 180 -15.54 3.65 12.51
C GLU A 180 -14.86 3.82 11.16
N GLN A 181 -15.05 4.98 10.53
CA GLN A 181 -14.50 5.32 9.22
C GLN A 181 -13.17 6.06 9.36
N THR A 182 -12.33 5.60 10.30
CA THR A 182 -11.02 6.18 10.60
C THR A 182 -9.96 5.08 10.69
N LEU A 183 -8.71 5.44 10.38
CA LEU A 183 -7.60 4.51 10.56
C LEU A 183 -7.36 4.28 12.06
N PRO A 184 -7.23 3.03 12.51
CA PRO A 184 -7.04 2.75 13.93
C PRO A 184 -5.66 3.24 14.39
N LEU A 185 -5.65 3.88 15.56
CA LEU A 185 -4.45 4.37 16.22
C LEU A 185 -3.95 3.36 17.25
N ASP A 186 -2.63 3.34 17.46
CA ASP A 186 -2.00 2.65 18.57
C ASP A 186 -2.13 3.51 19.83
N ASP A 187 -2.77 2.97 20.87
CA ASP A 187 -3.02 3.64 22.15
C ASP A 187 -1.72 4.16 22.81
N GLU A 188 -0.59 3.49 22.64
CA GLU A 188 0.67 3.85 23.29
C GLU A 188 1.44 4.91 22.49
N ARG A 189 1.47 4.77 21.17
CA ARG A 189 2.24 5.65 20.27
C ARG A 189 1.43 6.82 19.75
N GLN A 190 0.11 6.79 19.93
CA GLN A 190 -0.85 7.73 19.36
C GLN A 190 -0.59 7.95 17.86
N THR A 191 -0.25 6.88 17.14
CA THR A 191 0.06 6.89 15.70
C THR A 191 -0.64 5.71 15.05
N TYR A 192 -0.85 5.79 13.74
CA TYR A 192 -1.46 4.73 12.96
C TYR A 192 -0.76 3.36 13.20
N VAL A 193 -1.53 2.30 13.47
CA VAL A 193 -1.02 0.99 13.90
C VAL A 193 -0.02 0.33 12.95
N ALA A 194 -0.06 0.67 11.66
CA ALA A 194 0.89 0.12 10.69
C ALA A 194 2.08 1.04 10.42
N SER A 195 2.08 2.26 10.98
CA SER A 195 3.14 3.25 10.78
C SER A 195 4.43 2.83 11.49
N LEU A 196 5.55 2.95 10.78
CA LEU A 196 6.89 2.74 11.32
C LEU A 196 7.44 4.00 11.98
N THR A 197 6.98 5.16 11.53
CA THR A 197 7.44 6.47 12.00
C THR A 197 6.34 7.14 12.80
N SER A 198 6.65 7.53 14.03
CA SER A 198 5.73 8.33 14.84
C SER A 198 5.86 9.81 14.45
N PRO A 199 4.80 10.47 13.95
CA PRO A 199 4.85 11.88 13.55
C PRO A 199 5.16 12.81 14.72
N HIS A 200 4.65 12.48 15.91
CA HIS A 200 4.80 13.30 17.11
C HIS A 200 6.19 13.23 17.74
N THR A 201 6.91 12.12 17.56
CA THR A 201 8.23 11.90 18.21
C THR A 201 9.39 11.84 17.22
N GLY A 202 9.12 11.66 15.93
CA GLY A 202 10.13 11.46 14.89
C GLY A 202 10.86 10.12 14.97
N VAL A 203 10.51 9.25 15.93
CA VAL A 203 11.16 7.94 16.09
C VAL A 203 10.69 7.00 14.99
N THR A 204 11.65 6.45 14.26
CA THR A 204 11.42 5.43 13.21
C THR A 204 11.76 4.05 13.76
N SER A 205 10.81 3.11 13.70
CA SER A 205 10.99 1.71 14.09
C SER A 205 11.41 0.86 12.90
N LEU A 206 12.18 -0.20 13.16
CA LEU A 206 12.52 -1.17 12.10
C LEU A 206 11.27 -1.97 11.68
N PRO A 207 11.06 -2.16 10.36
CA PRO A 207 9.96 -2.99 9.87
C PRO A 207 10.17 -4.46 10.20
N CYS A 208 9.07 -5.18 10.40
CA CYS A 208 9.13 -6.63 10.55
C CYS A 208 9.32 -7.31 9.20
N ILE A 209 10.35 -8.15 9.08
CA ILE A 209 10.61 -8.90 7.84
C ILE A 209 9.43 -9.78 7.37
N VAL A 210 8.59 -10.29 8.28
CA VAL A 210 7.47 -11.16 7.91
C VAL A 210 6.17 -10.39 7.72
N THR A 211 5.86 -9.46 8.63
CA THR A 211 4.54 -8.79 8.62
C THR A 211 4.57 -7.41 8.00
N GLY A 212 5.71 -6.72 8.01
CA GLY A 212 5.86 -5.34 7.56
C GLY A 212 5.85 -4.31 8.69
N PRO A 213 4.75 -4.11 9.47
CA PRO A 213 4.74 -3.16 10.57
C PRO A 213 5.75 -3.56 11.65
N ALA A 214 6.21 -2.58 12.43
CA ALA A 214 7.06 -2.84 13.59
C ALA A 214 6.33 -3.83 14.50
N LEU A 215 6.97 -4.95 14.84
CA LEU A 215 6.41 -5.86 15.83
C LEU A 215 6.32 -5.11 17.15
N ARG A 216 5.13 -5.08 17.74
CA ARG A 216 4.82 -4.59 19.10
C ARG A 216 5.52 -5.42 20.20
N TYR A 217 6.73 -5.91 19.95
CA TYR A 217 7.45 -6.95 20.66
C TYR A 217 6.84 -8.35 20.47
N MET A 218 7.67 -9.39 20.47
CA MET A 218 7.35 -10.81 20.27
C MET A 218 6.43 -11.42 21.37
N TYR A 219 5.58 -10.64 22.05
CA TYR A 219 4.99 -11.03 23.34
C TYR A 219 3.51 -10.72 23.60
N ILE A 220 2.68 -10.21 22.66
CA ILE A 220 1.27 -9.88 23.01
C ILE A 220 0.17 -10.62 22.25
N TYR A 221 0.38 -11.24 21.07
CA TYR A 221 -0.77 -11.82 20.33
C TYR A 221 -0.52 -13.21 19.71
N LEU A 222 -0.05 -14.15 20.53
CA LEU A 222 -0.79 -15.40 20.60
C LEU A 222 -2.24 -15.00 20.92
N TRP A 223 -3.13 -15.29 19.98
CA TRP A 223 -4.56 -15.08 20.05
C TRP A 223 -5.12 -15.22 21.48
N PRO A 224 -5.89 -14.25 21.99
CA PRO A 224 -6.59 -14.47 23.26
C PRO A 224 -7.68 -15.54 23.20
N ASN A 225 -7.99 -16.17 22.06
CA ASN A 225 -9.06 -17.17 21.98
C ASN A 225 -8.84 -18.26 20.91
N ILE A 226 -7.82 -19.11 21.12
CA ILE A 226 -7.88 -20.53 20.71
C ILE A 226 -7.47 -21.37 21.92
N LEU A 227 -8.42 -21.58 22.83
CA LEU A 227 -8.72 -22.81 23.58
C LEU A 227 -10.03 -22.60 24.34
#